data_AF-B8LXA3-F1
#
_entry.id   AF-B8LXA3-F1
#
_cell.length_a   1.000
_cell.length_b   1.000
_cell.length_c   1.000
_cell.angle_alpha   90.00
_cell.angle_beta   90.00
_cell.angle_gamma   90.00
#
_symmetry.space_group_name_H-M   'P 1'
#
loop_
_entity.id
_entity.type
_entity.pdbx_description
1 polymer ?
#
loop_
_entity_poly.entity_id
_entity_poly.type
_entity_poly.pdbx_seq_one_letter_code
_entity_poly.pdbx_strand_id
1 'polypeptide(L)'
;MSSKSDKHKTAFDLVSKVVQNPAIQTPLQNVPENEAIEPSNKQEHSSSRENLDQAPSHGQRSLLKLKNESPWNSYRKEFGCELAGDAVAVAHSKNPSKVLLLRSYPDAISSKMLQWFSQHQHRHIMSAKEAYFFKSSLHIICEDLPLTLENLTICRAYPTEAQLAVIMRQILEGLSYLGSQGLEHQALKSLNILMNLDGIVKIGSLEDVHARDQNRDQRATLDAIKTIAMELMEKHTKKNGTTGVNDLNRWPVDSNAVKFLAAIDSVSTVNELRKHQLIRQCTATEGELVGLARFALVSTRTFYSYP
;
A
#
# COMPACT_ATOMS: atom_id res chain seq x y z
N MET A 1 -30.78 57.81 -28.45
CA MET A 1 -29.42 57.51 -27.94
C MET A 1 -29.46 57.66 -26.43
N SER A 2 -29.39 56.55 -25.71
CA SER A 2 -29.52 56.45 -24.27
C SER A 2 -28.31 55.67 -23.74
N SER A 3 -27.76 56.13 -22.60
CA SER A 3 -27.17 55.30 -21.54
C SER A 3 -25.86 54.54 -21.85
N LYS A 4 -24.83 54.46 -21.00
CA LYS A 4 -24.60 54.83 -19.60
C LYS A 4 -23.08 54.78 -19.33
N SER A 5 -22.69 55.55 -18.32
CA SER A 5 -21.55 55.43 -17.42
C SER A 5 -21.00 54.02 -17.18
N ASP A 6 -19.66 53.89 -17.10
CA ASP A 6 -19.04 53.19 -15.96
C ASP A 6 -17.72 53.82 -15.51
N LYS A 7 -17.63 54.05 -14.20
CA LYS A 7 -16.49 54.61 -13.47
C LYS A 7 -15.68 53.48 -12.89
N HIS A 8 -14.38 53.43 -13.20
CA HIS A 8 -13.42 52.67 -12.41
C HIS A 8 -13.03 53.46 -11.14
N LYS A 9 -13.20 52.84 -9.98
CA LYS A 9 -12.55 53.20 -8.72
C LYS A 9 -11.83 51.97 -8.17
N THR A 10 -10.53 52.12 -7.96
CA THR A 10 -9.66 51.25 -7.16
C THR A 10 -9.94 51.41 -5.67
N ALA A 11 -9.91 50.33 -4.90
CA ALA A 11 -9.20 50.21 -3.62
C ALA A 11 -9.43 48.82 -3.02
N PHE A 12 -8.32 48.19 -2.67
CA PHE A 12 -8.20 47.13 -1.67
C PHE A 12 -8.91 47.55 -0.38
N ASP A 13 -9.88 46.74 0.06
CA ASP A 13 -10.06 46.27 1.45
C ASP A 13 -11.49 45.73 1.62
N LEU A 14 -11.60 44.47 2.06
CA LEU A 14 -12.61 44.05 3.03
C LEU A 14 -12.27 42.63 3.55
N VAL A 15 -11.37 42.64 4.54
CA VAL A 15 -11.49 41.97 5.85
C VAL A 15 -12.00 40.52 5.84
N SER A 16 -11.07 39.56 5.77
CA SER A 16 -11.26 38.22 6.32
C SER A 16 -11.00 38.25 7.83
N LYS A 17 -12.07 38.11 8.61
CA LYS A 17 -12.03 37.92 10.07
C LYS A 17 -11.36 36.58 10.39
N VAL A 18 -10.08 36.64 10.74
CA VAL A 18 -9.38 35.56 11.47
C VAL A 18 -9.76 35.69 12.93
N VAL A 19 -10.64 34.81 13.41
CA VAL A 19 -10.84 34.63 14.85
C VAL A 19 -9.73 33.71 15.34
N GLN A 20 -8.70 34.31 15.93
CA GLN A 20 -7.73 33.64 16.77
C GLN A 20 -8.44 33.23 18.07
N ASN A 21 -8.41 31.94 18.41
CA ASN A 21 -8.74 31.49 19.76
C ASN A 21 -7.43 31.24 20.51
N PRO A 22 -7.22 31.84 21.69
CA PRO A 22 -5.96 31.79 22.41
C PRO A 22 -5.76 30.44 23.11
N ALA A 23 -4.53 29.94 23.04
CA ALA A 23 -4.06 28.83 23.84
C ALA A 23 -4.13 29.20 25.33
N ILE A 24 -4.91 28.45 26.10
CA ILE A 24 -4.80 28.44 27.57
C ILE A 24 -3.81 27.31 27.91
N GLN A 25 -2.58 27.72 28.22
CA GLN A 25 -1.63 26.92 28.97
C GLN A 25 -2.04 26.96 30.44
N THR A 26 -2.29 25.81 31.05
CA THR A 26 -2.34 25.65 32.51
C THR A 26 -1.10 24.86 32.97
N PRO A 27 -0.41 25.30 34.04
CA PRO A 27 0.76 24.59 34.57
C PRO A 27 0.31 23.37 35.39
N LEU A 28 0.89 22.20 35.11
CA LEU A 28 0.82 21.05 36.00
C LEU A 28 1.76 21.29 37.19
N GLN A 29 1.18 21.52 38.36
CA GLN A 29 1.87 21.44 39.66
C GLN A 29 1.64 20.07 40.30
N ASN A 30 2.76 19.42 40.61
CA ASN A 30 3.06 18.56 41.77
C ASN A 30 2.04 17.52 42.23
N VAL A 31 2.38 16.24 42.03
CA VAL A 31 1.97 15.11 42.88
C VAL A 31 3.25 14.31 43.21
N PRO A 32 3.47 13.85 44.46
CA PRO A 32 4.78 13.43 44.94
C PRO A 32 5.18 12.01 44.52
N GLU A 33 6.49 11.82 44.39
CA GLU A 33 7.18 10.53 44.38
C GLU A 33 6.86 9.74 45.64
N ASN A 34 6.59 8.43 45.50
CA ASN A 34 6.75 7.45 46.57
C ASN A 34 7.32 6.15 46.00
N GLU A 35 8.60 5.98 46.30
CA GLU A 35 9.35 4.80 46.74
C GLU A 35 9.08 3.41 46.17
N ALA A 36 10.22 2.79 45.86
CA ALA A 36 10.43 1.48 45.29
C ALA A 36 10.16 0.33 46.26
N ILE A 37 9.79 -0.82 45.70
CA ILE A 37 9.85 -2.12 46.35
C ILE A 37 10.74 -3.02 45.47
N GLU A 38 11.94 -3.33 45.97
CA GLU A 38 12.79 -4.42 45.45
C GLU A 38 12.19 -5.79 45.80
N PRO A 39 12.56 -6.83 45.04
CA PRO A 39 13.16 -7.97 45.74
C PRO A 39 14.43 -8.52 45.07
N SER A 40 15.47 -8.60 45.91
CA SER A 40 16.49 -9.65 46.08
C SER A 40 17.03 -10.44 44.88
N ASN A 41 18.31 -10.18 44.63
CA ASN A 41 19.32 -11.00 43.95
C ASN A 41 19.35 -12.48 44.37
N LYS A 42 19.60 -13.36 43.39
CA LYS A 42 20.69 -14.35 43.43
C LYS A 42 21.29 -14.55 42.03
N GLN A 43 22.60 -14.31 41.92
CA GLN A 43 23.47 -14.56 40.77
C GLN A 43 23.83 -16.06 40.67
N GLU A 44 24.16 -16.54 39.47
CA GLU A 44 25.51 -17.07 39.16
C GLU A 44 25.71 -17.38 37.65
N HIS A 45 26.83 -16.85 37.15
CA HIS A 45 27.73 -17.16 36.01
C HIS A 45 27.56 -18.53 35.27
N SER A 46 27.83 -18.71 33.96
CA SER A 46 28.95 -18.23 33.12
C SER A 46 28.81 -18.63 31.62
N SER A 47 29.39 -17.78 30.76
CA SER A 47 30.19 -18.02 29.53
C SER A 47 29.74 -18.92 28.35
N SER A 48 29.61 -18.24 27.21
CA SER A 48 30.33 -18.49 25.93
C SER A 48 29.83 -19.51 24.90
N ARG A 49 29.45 -18.91 23.75
CA ARG A 49 29.79 -19.26 22.35
C ARG A 49 29.16 -20.49 21.68
N GLU A 50 28.58 -20.15 20.52
CA GLU A 50 28.71 -20.76 19.18
C GLU A 50 27.42 -21.25 18.51
N ASN A 51 27.21 -20.67 17.32
CA ASN A 51 26.22 -21.03 16.31
C ASN A 51 26.37 -22.51 15.93
N LEU A 52 25.24 -23.19 15.72
CA LEU A 52 25.13 -24.17 14.64
C LEU A 52 23.70 -24.17 14.06
N ASP A 53 23.68 -23.89 12.77
CA ASP A 53 22.68 -23.98 11.73
C ASP A 53 21.38 -24.78 11.91
N GLN A 54 20.31 -24.10 11.45
CA GLN A 54 19.32 -24.52 10.45
C GLN A 54 18.82 -25.98 10.44
N ALA A 55 17.52 -26.12 10.69
CA ALA A 55 16.66 -27.01 9.93
C ALA A 55 15.44 -26.21 9.41
N PRO A 56 15.07 -26.32 8.13
CA PRO A 56 13.92 -25.62 7.59
C PRO A 56 12.66 -26.30 8.14
N SER A 57 11.91 -25.58 8.98
CA SER A 57 10.55 -25.98 9.30
C SER A 57 9.74 -25.92 8.01
N HIS A 58 9.50 -27.07 7.39
CA HIS A 58 8.48 -27.20 6.34
C HIS A 58 7.16 -26.70 6.94
N GLY A 59 6.81 -25.47 6.59
CA GLY A 59 5.70 -24.73 7.15
C GLY A 59 4.42 -25.52 6.96
N GLN A 60 3.86 -25.98 8.07
CA GLN A 60 2.52 -26.51 8.14
C GLN A 60 1.58 -25.42 7.64
N ARG A 61 1.08 -25.56 6.41
CA ARG A 61 0.12 -24.61 5.81
C ARG A 61 -1.08 -24.53 6.74
N SER A 62 -1.19 -23.46 7.52
CA SER A 62 -2.41 -23.16 8.25
C SER A 62 -3.46 -22.81 7.21
N LEU A 63 -4.37 -23.75 6.94
CA LEU A 63 -5.53 -23.50 6.09
C LEU A 63 -6.35 -22.36 6.68
N LEU A 64 -6.77 -21.42 5.83
CA LEU A 64 -7.65 -20.33 6.22
C LEU A 64 -8.99 -20.92 6.68
N LYS A 65 -9.26 -20.88 7.99
CA LYS A 65 -10.50 -21.42 8.56
C LYS A 65 -11.62 -20.39 8.43
N LEU A 66 -12.72 -20.78 7.79
CA LEU A 66 -13.95 -19.99 7.75
C LEU A 66 -14.70 -20.14 9.08
N LYS A 67 -15.02 -19.02 9.72
CA LYS A 67 -15.84 -18.95 10.93
C LYS A 67 -17.25 -18.48 10.57
N ASN A 68 -18.28 -19.26 10.89
CA ASN A 68 -19.68 -18.88 10.66
C ASN A 68 -20.21 -18.01 11.81
N GLU A 69 -19.56 -16.88 12.05
CA GLU A 69 -19.91 -15.94 13.11
C GLU A 69 -19.60 -14.49 12.70
N SER A 70 -20.07 -13.54 13.49
CA SER A 70 -19.77 -12.12 13.29
C SER A 70 -18.28 -11.83 13.55
N PRO A 71 -17.54 -11.19 12.62
CA PRO A 71 -16.17 -10.73 12.91
C PRO A 71 -16.13 -9.73 14.08
N TRP A 72 -17.25 -9.04 14.33
CA TRP A 72 -17.40 -8.07 15.40
C TRP A 72 -17.40 -8.69 16.81
N ASN A 73 -17.47 -10.01 16.92
CA ASN A 73 -17.26 -10.72 18.19
C ASN A 73 -15.80 -10.64 18.66
N SER A 74 -14.86 -10.52 17.71
CA SER A 74 -13.40 -10.51 17.98
C SER A 74 -12.75 -9.16 17.69
N TYR A 75 -13.34 -8.37 16.80
CA TYR A 75 -12.78 -7.11 16.31
C TYR A 75 -13.73 -5.93 16.54
N ARG A 76 -13.16 -4.74 16.75
CA ARG A 76 -13.90 -3.47 16.75
C ARG A 76 -13.50 -2.63 15.54
N LYS A 77 -14.44 -1.82 15.05
CA LYS A 77 -14.20 -0.85 13.98
C LYS A 77 -13.41 0.34 14.54
N GLU A 78 -12.36 0.74 13.83
CA GLU A 78 -11.62 1.98 14.10
C GLU A 78 -12.09 3.07 13.12
N PHE A 79 -12.01 2.82 11.81
CA PHE A 79 -12.46 3.75 10.77
C PHE A 79 -12.70 3.03 9.44
N GLY A 80 -13.52 3.59 8.55
CA GLY A 80 -13.65 3.13 7.18
C GLY A 80 -12.54 3.71 6.30
N CYS A 81 -12.11 2.98 5.27
CA CYS A 81 -11.08 3.41 4.33
C CYS A 81 -11.31 2.85 2.92
N GLU A 82 -10.90 3.61 1.90
CA GLU A 82 -10.82 3.12 0.52
C GLU A 82 -9.37 2.81 0.19
N LEU A 83 -9.01 1.53 0.19
CA LEU A 83 -7.66 1.04 -0.04
C LEU A 83 -7.81 -0.13 -1.00
N ALA A 84 -7.61 0.02 -2.31
CA ALA A 84 -7.93 -1.00 -3.32
C ALA A 84 -9.36 -1.55 -3.15
N GLY A 85 -10.35 -0.66 -3.08
CA GLY A 85 -11.76 -0.95 -2.73
C GLY A 85 -12.10 -0.67 -1.27
N ASP A 86 -13.38 -0.84 -0.93
CA ASP A 86 -13.90 -0.58 0.41
C ASP A 86 -13.28 -1.52 1.46
N ALA A 87 -12.80 -0.92 2.55
CA ALA A 87 -12.24 -1.63 3.69
C ALA A 87 -12.57 -0.92 5.01
N VAL A 88 -12.40 -1.65 6.10
CA VAL A 88 -12.56 -1.12 7.46
C VAL A 88 -11.30 -1.42 8.24
N ALA A 89 -10.65 -0.39 8.79
CA ALA A 89 -9.60 -0.58 9.77
C ALA A 89 -10.21 -1.12 11.06
N VAL A 90 -9.64 -2.20 11.57
CA VAL A 90 -10.11 -2.88 12.77
C VAL A 90 -8.95 -3.17 13.71
N ALA A 91 -9.26 -3.27 14.99
CA ALA A 91 -8.34 -3.76 16.02
C ALA A 91 -9.00 -4.89 16.81
N HIS A 92 -8.19 -5.83 17.29
CA HIS A 92 -8.71 -6.92 18.10
C HIS A 92 -9.27 -6.38 19.43
N SER A 93 -10.49 -6.78 19.78
CA SER A 93 -11.23 -6.20 20.92
C SER A 93 -10.56 -6.50 22.26
N LYS A 94 -9.99 -7.70 22.42
CA LYS A 94 -9.32 -8.10 23.69
C LYS A 94 -7.82 -7.76 23.75
N ASN A 95 -7.18 -7.51 22.61
CA ASN A 95 -5.73 -7.29 22.53
C ASN A 95 -5.39 -6.32 21.40
N PRO A 96 -5.61 -5.01 21.58
CA PRO A 96 -5.46 -4.01 20.54
C PRO A 96 -3.99 -3.63 20.29
N SER A 97 -3.18 -4.57 19.84
CA SER A 97 -1.75 -4.33 19.57
C SER A 97 -1.44 -3.92 18.13
N LYS A 98 -2.35 -4.20 17.19
CA LYS A 98 -2.18 -3.93 15.75
C LYS A 98 -3.51 -3.52 15.12
N VAL A 99 -3.42 -2.61 14.16
CA VAL A 99 -4.49 -2.36 13.20
C VAL A 99 -4.42 -3.46 12.13
N LEU A 100 -5.57 -3.87 11.62
CA LEU A 100 -5.76 -4.81 10.52
C LEU A 100 -6.84 -4.24 9.59
N LEU A 101 -6.98 -4.82 8.40
CA LEU A 101 -8.04 -4.44 7.46
C LEU A 101 -9.10 -5.53 7.40
N LEU A 102 -10.36 -5.16 7.53
CA LEU A 102 -11.50 -6.02 7.23
C LEU A 102 -12.06 -5.64 5.86
N ARG A 103 -12.18 -6.63 4.98
CA ARG A 103 -12.85 -6.51 3.67
C ARG A 103 -14.07 -7.38 3.60
N SER A 104 -15.12 -6.87 2.98
CA SER A 104 -16.39 -7.57 2.83
C SER A 104 -16.64 -7.88 1.38
N TYR A 105 -16.99 -9.12 1.09
CA TYR A 105 -17.35 -9.59 -0.24
C TYR A 105 -18.81 -10.07 -0.24
N PRO A 106 -19.64 -9.66 -1.22
CA PRO A 106 -21.02 -10.11 -1.30
C PRO A 106 -21.09 -11.61 -1.55
N ASP A 107 -22.22 -12.22 -1.14
CA ASP A 107 -22.41 -13.67 -1.23
C ASP A 107 -22.16 -14.25 -2.63
N ALA A 108 -22.53 -13.50 -3.68
CA ALA A 108 -22.35 -13.89 -5.07
C ALA A 108 -20.90 -14.24 -5.47
N ILE A 109 -19.91 -13.70 -4.77
CA ILE A 109 -18.48 -13.99 -5.02
C ILE A 109 -17.77 -14.59 -3.80
N SER A 110 -18.48 -14.89 -2.71
CA SER A 110 -17.90 -15.37 -1.45
C SER A 110 -17.08 -16.63 -1.64
N SER A 111 -17.61 -17.61 -2.37
CA SER A 111 -16.91 -18.88 -2.63
C SER A 111 -15.64 -18.69 -3.47
N LYS A 112 -15.70 -17.84 -4.51
CA LYS A 112 -14.53 -17.47 -5.34
C LYS A 112 -13.43 -16.86 -4.46
N MET A 113 -13.79 -15.89 -3.62
CA MET A 113 -12.83 -15.16 -2.79
C MET A 113 -12.26 -16.03 -1.66
N LEU A 114 -13.09 -16.86 -1.01
CA LEU A 114 -12.60 -17.80 0.00
C LEU A 114 -11.62 -18.81 -0.61
N GLN A 115 -11.93 -19.34 -1.79
CA GLN A 115 -11.01 -20.20 -2.53
C GLN A 115 -9.70 -19.47 -2.87
N TRP A 116 -9.79 -18.23 -3.37
CA TRP A 116 -8.63 -17.40 -3.67
C TRP A 116 -7.67 -17.32 -2.49
N PHE A 117 -8.16 -16.84 -1.34
CA PHE A 117 -7.32 -16.64 -0.14
C PHE A 117 -6.83 -17.95 0.48
N SER A 118 -7.45 -19.08 0.18
CA SER A 118 -7.02 -20.40 0.64
C SER A 118 -5.90 -20.99 -0.23
N GLN A 119 -5.86 -20.65 -1.53
CA GLN A 119 -4.96 -21.27 -2.52
C GLN A 119 -3.74 -20.40 -2.85
N HIS A 120 -3.90 -19.07 -2.82
CA HIS A 120 -2.88 -18.15 -3.29
C HIS A 120 -2.17 -17.48 -2.13
N GLN A 121 -0.88 -17.80 -1.98
CA GLN A 121 0.00 -17.17 -1.01
C GLN A 121 1.28 -16.75 -1.70
N HIS A 122 1.51 -15.45 -1.76
CA HIS A 122 2.71 -14.86 -2.33
C HIS A 122 3.01 -13.54 -1.61
N ARG A 123 4.30 -13.23 -1.43
CA ARG A 123 4.73 -12.06 -0.65
C ARG A 123 4.15 -10.75 -1.19
N HIS A 124 4.01 -10.63 -2.51
CA HIS A 124 3.52 -9.44 -3.19
C HIS A 124 2.06 -9.54 -3.67
N ILE A 125 1.28 -10.45 -3.08
CA ILE A 125 -0.19 -10.54 -3.24
C ILE A 125 -0.82 -10.37 -1.86
N MET A 126 -1.93 -9.64 -1.75
CA MET A 126 -2.64 -9.49 -0.48
C MET A 126 -3.02 -10.86 0.11
N SER A 127 -2.84 -11.01 1.42
CA SER A 127 -3.12 -12.24 2.14
C SER A 127 -4.20 -12.07 3.20
N ALA A 128 -4.92 -13.16 3.47
CA ALA A 128 -5.89 -13.25 4.55
C ALA A 128 -5.25 -13.88 5.80
N LYS A 129 -5.59 -13.34 6.97
CA LYS A 129 -5.30 -13.92 8.29
C LYS A 129 -6.46 -14.76 8.79
N GLU A 130 -7.68 -14.26 8.63
CA GLU A 130 -8.91 -14.91 9.09
C GLU A 130 -10.06 -14.67 8.13
N ALA A 131 -11.05 -15.57 8.14
CA ALA A 131 -12.25 -15.48 7.32
C ALA A 131 -13.50 -15.71 8.17
N TYR A 132 -14.52 -14.89 7.95
CA TYR A 132 -15.81 -14.95 8.64
C TYR A 132 -16.94 -14.92 7.62
N PHE A 133 -17.99 -15.69 7.82
CA PHE A 133 -19.22 -15.57 7.03
C PHE A 133 -20.35 -15.06 7.93
N PHE A 134 -20.85 -13.87 7.64
CA PHE A 134 -21.85 -13.20 8.46
C PHE A 134 -22.75 -12.30 7.62
N LYS A 135 -24.07 -12.40 7.85
CA LYS A 135 -25.12 -11.65 7.12
C LYS A 135 -24.96 -11.74 5.59
N SER A 136 -24.81 -12.95 5.07
CA SER A 136 -24.69 -13.22 3.62
C SER A 136 -23.53 -12.45 2.97
N SER A 137 -22.40 -12.39 3.66
CA SER A 137 -21.17 -11.79 3.14
C SER A 137 -19.97 -12.48 3.77
N LEU A 138 -18.92 -12.62 2.97
CA LEU A 138 -17.61 -13.08 3.42
C LEU A 138 -16.81 -11.87 3.91
N HIS A 139 -16.36 -11.91 5.15
CA HIS A 139 -15.50 -10.89 5.75
C HIS A 139 -14.10 -11.47 5.95
N ILE A 140 -13.10 -10.83 5.35
CA ILE A 140 -11.70 -11.26 5.41
C ILE A 140 -10.91 -10.27 6.25
N ILE A 141 -10.21 -10.77 7.27
CA ILE A 141 -9.21 -10.01 8.01
C ILE A 141 -7.88 -10.13 7.27
N CYS A 142 -7.36 -9.01 6.79
CA CYS A 142 -6.09 -8.88 6.10
C CYS A 142 -5.03 -8.23 7.00
N GLU A 143 -3.79 -8.26 6.54
CA GLU A 143 -2.71 -7.45 7.11
C GLU A 143 -2.94 -5.94 6.94
N ASP A 144 -2.22 -5.14 7.71
CA ASP A 144 -2.29 -3.68 7.64
C ASP A 144 -1.52 -3.17 6.41
N LEU A 145 -2.26 -2.57 5.48
CA LEU A 145 -1.77 -2.02 4.23
C LEU A 145 -2.32 -0.59 4.08
N PRO A 146 -1.83 0.38 4.87
CA PRO A 146 -2.49 1.67 5.03
C PRO A 146 -2.33 2.61 3.82
N LEU A 147 -1.61 2.19 2.77
CA LEU A 147 -1.33 2.98 1.59
C LEU A 147 -1.67 2.21 0.31
N THR A 148 -2.14 2.92 -0.69
CA THR A 148 -2.04 2.53 -2.10
C THR A 148 -0.85 3.25 -2.75
N LEU A 149 -0.44 2.85 -3.96
CA LEU A 149 0.55 3.62 -4.71
C LEU A 149 0.02 4.99 -5.13
N GLU A 150 -1.30 5.18 -5.21
CA GLU A 150 -1.87 6.51 -5.42
C GLU A 150 -1.54 7.47 -4.27
N ASN A 151 -1.42 6.98 -3.03
CA ASN A 151 -0.90 7.82 -1.95
C ASN A 151 0.52 8.30 -2.26
N LEU A 152 1.36 7.51 -2.92
CA LEU A 152 2.70 7.95 -3.33
C LEU A 152 2.67 8.94 -4.51
N THR A 153 1.64 8.90 -5.36
CA THR A 153 1.47 9.86 -6.46
C THR A 153 0.93 11.20 -5.96
N ILE A 154 0.06 11.19 -4.94
CA ILE A 154 -0.46 12.41 -4.30
C ILE A 154 0.58 13.02 -3.33
N CYS A 155 1.42 12.18 -2.71
CA CYS A 155 2.47 12.63 -1.82
C CYS A 155 3.45 13.58 -2.53
N ARG A 156 3.85 14.66 -1.85
CA ARG A 156 4.83 15.64 -2.38
C ARG A 156 6.23 15.05 -2.58
N ALA A 157 6.60 13.99 -1.85
CA ALA A 157 7.90 13.35 -2.00
C ALA A 157 7.91 12.46 -3.25
N TYR A 158 8.89 12.68 -4.12
CA TYR A 158 9.15 11.78 -5.25
C TYR A 158 10.03 10.62 -4.81
N PRO A 159 9.78 9.39 -5.30
CA PRO A 159 10.71 8.29 -5.10
C PRO A 159 12.04 8.59 -5.79
N THR A 160 13.14 8.09 -5.22
CA THR A 160 14.43 7.99 -5.93
C THR A 160 14.37 6.88 -6.98
N GLU A 161 15.35 6.81 -7.88
CA GLU A 161 15.47 5.69 -8.82
C GLU A 161 15.56 4.33 -8.11
N ALA A 162 16.30 4.26 -6.99
CA ALA A 162 16.40 3.05 -6.19
C ALA A 162 15.05 2.66 -5.58
N GLN A 163 14.30 3.61 -5.01
CA GLN A 163 12.97 3.35 -4.46
C GLN A 163 11.99 2.93 -5.55
N LEU A 164 12.01 3.57 -6.72
CA LEU A 164 11.22 3.16 -7.88
C LEU A 164 11.55 1.73 -8.30
N ALA A 165 12.83 1.38 -8.40
CA ALA A 165 13.27 0.03 -8.73
C ALA A 165 12.74 -1.02 -7.74
N VAL A 166 12.78 -0.72 -6.43
CA VAL A 166 12.25 -1.60 -5.38
C VAL A 166 10.73 -1.77 -5.52
N ILE A 167 9.98 -0.69 -5.76
CA ILE A 167 8.52 -0.76 -5.98
C ILE A 167 8.22 -1.62 -7.22
N MET A 168 8.85 -1.31 -8.35
CA MET A 168 8.61 -2.02 -9.61
C MET A 168 9.00 -3.49 -9.52
N ARG A 169 10.11 -3.82 -8.85
CA ARG A 169 10.53 -5.21 -8.64
C ARG A 169 9.45 -6.02 -7.91
N GLN A 170 8.93 -5.50 -6.80
CA GLN A 170 7.89 -6.16 -6.01
C GLN A 170 6.58 -6.36 -6.81
N ILE A 171 6.16 -5.36 -7.59
CA ILE A 171 4.99 -5.46 -8.48
C ILE A 171 5.21 -6.57 -9.52
N LEU A 172 6.35 -6.55 -10.21
CA LEU A 172 6.67 -7.53 -11.26
C LEU A 172 6.80 -8.95 -10.71
N GLU A 173 7.28 -9.13 -9.47
CA GLU A 173 7.29 -10.43 -8.78
C GLU A 173 5.87 -10.93 -8.51
N GLY A 174 4.97 -10.08 -8.02
CA GLY A 174 3.55 -10.41 -7.85
C GLY A 174 2.87 -10.80 -9.17
N LEU A 175 3.08 -10.03 -10.23
CA LEU A 175 2.51 -10.30 -11.55
C LEU A 175 3.11 -11.56 -12.20
N SER A 176 4.40 -11.80 -12.01
CA SER A 176 5.06 -13.02 -12.47
C SER A 176 4.50 -14.26 -11.77
N TYR A 177 4.22 -14.16 -10.47
CA TYR A 177 3.51 -15.21 -9.73
C TYR A 177 2.11 -15.46 -10.33
N LEU A 178 1.29 -14.43 -10.54
CA LEU A 178 -0.03 -14.60 -11.18
C LEU A 178 0.09 -15.28 -12.55
N GLY A 179 1.01 -14.82 -13.39
CA GLY A 179 1.27 -15.42 -14.70
C GLY A 179 1.67 -16.89 -14.63
N SER A 180 2.47 -17.29 -13.62
CA SER A 180 2.85 -18.69 -13.39
C SER A 180 1.68 -19.58 -12.97
N GLN A 181 0.62 -18.99 -12.40
CA GLN A 181 -0.63 -19.67 -12.04
C GLN A 181 -1.67 -19.64 -13.18
N GLY A 182 -1.32 -19.10 -14.36
CA GLY A 182 -2.27 -18.91 -15.44
C GLY A 182 -3.31 -17.83 -15.17
N LEU A 183 -2.96 -16.82 -14.36
CA LEU A 183 -3.85 -15.73 -13.93
C LEU A 183 -3.36 -14.37 -14.43
N GLU A 184 -4.30 -13.44 -14.56
CA GLU A 184 -4.02 -12.03 -14.88
C GLU A 184 -4.92 -11.08 -14.07
N HIS A 185 -4.38 -9.92 -13.69
CA HIS A 185 -5.13 -8.88 -13.00
C HIS A 185 -5.69 -7.88 -14.02
N GLN A 186 -7.01 -7.84 -14.21
CA GLN A 186 -7.64 -7.08 -15.30
C GLN A 186 -7.85 -5.59 -14.98
N ALA A 187 -7.84 -5.22 -13.69
CA ALA A 187 -7.96 -3.83 -13.24
C ALA A 187 -6.67 -3.30 -12.59
N LEU A 188 -5.49 -3.60 -13.15
CA LEU A 188 -4.23 -3.19 -12.56
C LEU A 188 -4.04 -1.66 -12.67
N LYS A 189 -3.93 -0.97 -11.54
CA LYS A 189 -3.71 0.49 -11.42
C LYS A 189 -3.12 0.85 -10.06
N SER A 190 -2.60 2.07 -9.89
CA SER A 190 -1.95 2.51 -8.65
C SER A 190 -2.83 2.37 -7.40
N LEU A 191 -4.13 2.62 -7.53
CA LEU A 191 -5.13 2.40 -6.46
C LEU A 191 -5.25 0.94 -5.99
N ASN A 192 -4.94 -0.01 -6.87
CA ASN A 192 -5.08 -1.44 -6.60
C ASN A 192 -3.75 -2.09 -6.18
N ILE A 193 -2.68 -1.29 -6.06
CA ILE A 193 -1.40 -1.72 -5.51
C ILE A 193 -1.25 -1.07 -4.14
N LEU A 194 -1.06 -1.91 -3.13
CA LEU A 194 -1.00 -1.52 -1.73
C LEU A 194 0.43 -1.56 -1.21
N MET A 195 0.69 -0.84 -0.12
CA MET A 195 1.98 -0.78 0.53
C MET A 195 1.82 -0.73 2.05
N ASN A 196 2.65 -1.48 2.78
CA ASN A 196 2.77 -1.34 4.23
C ASN A 196 3.90 -0.37 4.63
N LEU A 197 3.97 -0.04 5.93
CA LEU A 197 4.97 0.92 6.44
C LEU A 197 6.39 0.36 6.52
N ASP A 198 6.57 -0.94 6.27
CA ASP A 198 7.86 -1.62 6.17
C ASP A 198 8.37 -1.66 4.72
N GLY A 199 7.65 -1.04 3.78
CA GLY A 199 8.03 -0.98 2.36
C GLY A 199 7.61 -2.17 1.51
N ILE A 200 6.80 -3.08 2.05
CA ILE A 200 6.29 -4.23 1.30
C ILE A 200 5.12 -3.79 0.42
N VAL A 201 5.24 -4.05 -0.87
CA VAL A 201 4.23 -3.75 -1.90
C VAL A 201 3.44 -5.02 -2.23
N LYS A 202 2.11 -4.90 -2.33
CA LYS A 202 1.20 -6.03 -2.61
C LYS A 202 0.12 -5.65 -3.61
N ILE A 203 -0.23 -6.58 -4.49
CA ILE A 203 -1.38 -6.45 -5.39
C ILE A 203 -2.67 -6.73 -4.59
N GLY A 204 -3.63 -5.79 -4.64
CA GLY A 204 -4.96 -5.85 -4.04
C GLY A 204 -6.06 -6.17 -5.07
N SER A 205 -7.30 -5.77 -4.79
CA SER A 205 -8.49 -5.93 -5.67
C SER A 205 -8.58 -7.30 -6.35
N LEU A 206 -8.44 -8.35 -5.54
CA LEU A 206 -8.23 -9.72 -6.00
C LEU A 206 -9.45 -10.31 -6.73
N GLU A 207 -10.63 -9.71 -6.54
CA GLU A 207 -11.85 -10.00 -7.29
C GLU A 207 -11.70 -9.77 -8.81
N ASP A 208 -10.79 -8.86 -9.22
CA ASP A 208 -10.48 -8.52 -10.61
C ASP A 208 -9.42 -9.44 -11.25
N VAL A 209 -8.98 -10.47 -10.53
CA VAL A 209 -8.07 -11.49 -11.07
C VAL A 209 -8.87 -12.62 -11.71
N HIS A 210 -8.45 -12.98 -12.93
CA HIS A 210 -9.13 -13.94 -13.79
C HIS A 210 -8.15 -14.90 -14.46
N ALA A 211 -8.67 -15.99 -15.01
CA ALA A 211 -7.90 -16.90 -15.84
C ALA A 211 -7.37 -16.15 -17.08
N ARG A 212 -6.08 -16.30 -17.34
CA ARG A 212 -5.39 -15.67 -18.46
C ARG A 212 -5.52 -16.55 -19.71
N ASP A 213 -5.81 -15.92 -20.84
CA ASP A 213 -5.60 -16.54 -22.15
C ASP A 213 -4.09 -16.60 -22.45
N GLN A 214 -3.53 -17.81 -22.47
CA GLN A 214 -2.11 -18.01 -22.70
C GLN A 214 -1.66 -17.65 -24.12
N ASN A 215 -2.59 -17.59 -25.07
CA ASN A 215 -2.31 -17.23 -26.47
C ASN A 215 -2.18 -15.73 -26.68
N ARG A 216 -2.57 -14.92 -25.69
CA ARG A 216 -2.52 -13.45 -25.76
C ARG A 216 -1.25 -12.90 -25.12
N ASP A 217 -0.70 -11.86 -25.75
CA ASP A 217 0.37 -11.06 -25.12
C ASP A 217 -0.12 -10.38 -23.82
N GLN A 218 0.81 -9.84 -23.04
CA GLN A 218 0.49 -9.15 -21.79
C GLN A 218 0.39 -7.63 -21.97
N ARG A 219 0.02 -7.13 -23.16
CA ARG A 219 0.10 -5.70 -23.49
C ARG A 219 -0.70 -4.83 -22.52
N ALA A 220 -1.94 -5.23 -22.18
CA ALA A 220 -2.75 -4.48 -21.22
C ALA A 220 -2.10 -4.39 -19.82
N THR A 221 -1.49 -5.47 -19.34
CA THR A 221 -0.74 -5.47 -18.07
C THR A 221 0.52 -4.60 -18.16
N LEU A 222 1.24 -4.64 -19.29
CA LEU A 222 2.42 -3.81 -19.53
C LEU A 222 2.08 -2.32 -19.61
N ASP A 223 0.96 -1.96 -20.25
CA ASP A 223 0.45 -0.58 -20.30
C ASP A 223 0.05 -0.08 -18.91
N ALA A 224 -0.56 -0.92 -18.08
CA ALA A 224 -0.82 -0.61 -16.69
C ALA A 224 0.48 -0.40 -15.87
N ILE A 225 1.48 -1.27 -16.04
CA ILE A 225 2.81 -1.12 -15.41
C ILE A 225 3.46 0.21 -15.83
N LYS A 226 3.41 0.55 -17.11
CA LYS A 226 3.92 1.80 -17.66
C LYS A 226 3.23 3.01 -17.04
N THR A 227 1.92 2.94 -16.91
CA THR A 227 1.10 4.00 -16.29
C THR A 227 1.50 4.21 -14.83
N ILE A 228 1.58 3.14 -14.03
CA ILE A 228 2.00 3.18 -12.62
C ILE A 228 3.41 3.76 -12.49
N ALA A 229 4.36 3.29 -13.30
CA ALA A 229 5.74 3.79 -13.28
C ALA A 229 5.80 5.29 -13.60
N MET A 230 5.08 5.73 -14.65
CA MET A 230 5.00 7.16 -14.99
C MET A 230 4.36 8.00 -13.89
N GLU A 231 3.28 7.53 -13.27
CA GLU A 231 2.63 8.24 -12.16
C GLU A 231 3.56 8.40 -10.95
N LEU A 232 4.35 7.38 -10.61
CA LEU A 232 5.34 7.47 -9.53
C LEU A 232 6.47 8.45 -9.87
N MET A 233 6.88 8.51 -11.14
CA MET A 233 7.96 9.37 -11.61
C MET A 233 7.53 10.84 -11.75
N GLU A 234 6.31 11.11 -12.19
CA GLU A 234 5.84 12.44 -12.59
C GLU A 234 4.69 13.00 -11.74
N LYS A 235 4.07 12.19 -10.86
CA LYS A 235 2.84 12.48 -10.08
C LYS A 235 1.55 12.51 -10.90
N HIS A 236 1.65 12.52 -12.21
CA HIS A 236 0.51 12.51 -13.14
C HIS A 236 0.89 11.81 -14.43
N THR A 237 -0.10 11.29 -15.14
CA THR A 237 0.10 10.75 -16.48
C THR A 237 0.22 11.89 -17.49
N LYS A 238 1.03 11.70 -18.54
CA LYS A 238 1.10 12.65 -19.65
C LYS A 238 -0.26 12.71 -20.36
N LYS A 239 -0.72 13.91 -20.72
CA LYS A 239 -2.09 14.18 -21.22
C LYS A 239 -2.52 13.37 -22.46
N ASN A 240 -1.62 12.66 -23.15
CA ASN A 240 -1.91 11.92 -24.37
C ASN A 240 -1.36 10.47 -24.38
N GLY A 241 -1.06 9.88 -23.21
CA GLY A 241 -0.52 8.51 -23.14
C GLY A 241 0.91 8.33 -23.70
N THR A 242 1.60 9.43 -23.98
CA THR A 242 2.98 9.43 -24.49
C THR A 242 3.95 8.89 -23.43
N THR A 243 4.83 7.97 -23.82
CA THR A 243 5.87 7.42 -22.93
C THR A 243 6.87 8.48 -22.49
N GLY A 244 7.29 8.43 -21.22
CA GLY A 244 8.48 9.12 -20.73
C GLY A 244 8.21 10.10 -19.60
N VAL A 245 9.23 10.92 -19.31
CA VAL A 245 9.29 11.88 -18.19
C VAL A 245 9.37 13.31 -18.72
N ASN A 246 9.09 14.31 -17.87
CA ASN A 246 9.25 15.73 -18.18
C ASN A 246 10.39 16.35 -17.37
N ASP A 247 10.56 15.94 -16.11
CA ASP A 247 11.63 16.45 -15.25
C ASP A 247 12.93 15.67 -15.48
N LEU A 248 13.70 16.09 -16.48
CA LEU A 248 14.98 15.45 -16.83
C LEU A 248 16.10 15.70 -15.80
N ASN A 249 15.93 16.70 -14.91
CA ASN A 249 16.87 16.89 -13.80
C ASN A 249 16.67 15.80 -12.74
N ARG A 250 15.42 15.38 -12.52
CA ARG A 250 15.08 14.27 -11.62
C ARG A 250 15.28 12.91 -12.27
N TRP A 251 14.89 12.76 -13.53
CA TRP A 251 14.93 11.53 -14.29
C TRP A 251 15.79 11.71 -15.54
N PRO A 252 17.13 11.62 -15.42
CA PRO A 252 18.03 11.74 -16.54
C PRO A 252 17.69 10.73 -17.66
N VAL A 253 17.87 11.14 -18.91
CA VAL A 253 17.53 10.31 -20.09
C VAL A 253 18.28 8.98 -20.11
N ASP A 254 19.51 8.97 -19.60
CA ASP A 254 20.39 7.81 -19.50
C ASP A 254 20.19 6.98 -18.23
N SER A 255 19.30 7.40 -17.33
CA SER A 255 18.95 6.66 -16.12
C SER A 255 18.30 5.31 -16.45
N ASN A 256 18.44 4.35 -15.53
CA ASN A 256 17.83 3.04 -15.67
C ASN A 256 16.29 3.12 -15.64
N ALA A 257 15.73 4.10 -14.93
CA ALA A 257 14.30 4.32 -14.82
C ALA A 257 13.68 4.76 -16.15
N VAL A 258 14.30 5.71 -16.85
CA VAL A 258 13.82 6.18 -18.15
C VAL A 258 13.98 5.07 -19.22
N LYS A 259 15.11 4.35 -19.21
CA LYS A 259 15.33 3.18 -20.07
C LYS A 259 14.31 2.07 -19.80
N PHE A 260 13.95 1.85 -18.52
CA PHE A 260 12.93 0.87 -18.14
C PHE A 260 11.57 1.24 -18.75
N LEU A 261 11.14 2.51 -18.64
CA LEU A 261 9.90 2.96 -19.26
C LEU A 261 9.88 2.72 -20.77
N ALA A 262 10.98 3.02 -21.47
CA ALA A 262 11.10 2.79 -22.90
C ALA A 262 11.05 1.30 -23.26
N ALA A 263 11.67 0.44 -22.43
CA ALA A 263 11.69 -1.00 -22.66
C ALA A 263 10.30 -1.66 -22.57
N ILE A 264 9.35 -1.09 -21.83
CA ILE A 264 7.99 -1.63 -21.71
C ILE A 264 7.29 -1.72 -23.08
N ASP A 265 7.56 -0.78 -23.98
CA ASP A 265 6.97 -0.77 -25.33
C ASP A 265 7.58 -1.84 -26.26
N SER A 266 8.72 -2.43 -25.87
CA SER A 266 9.47 -3.40 -26.68
C SER A 266 9.34 -4.86 -26.21
N VAL A 267 8.77 -5.10 -25.03
CA VAL A 267 8.59 -6.45 -24.44
C VAL A 267 7.16 -6.94 -24.61
N SER A 268 7.00 -8.27 -24.65
CA SER A 268 5.70 -8.92 -24.79
C SER A 268 5.19 -9.51 -23.47
N THR A 269 6.09 -9.71 -22.49
CA THR A 269 5.76 -10.33 -21.20
C THR A 269 6.37 -9.62 -20.00
N VAL A 270 5.72 -9.76 -18.84
CA VAL A 270 6.22 -9.30 -17.53
C VAL A 270 7.59 -9.92 -17.21
N ASN A 271 7.82 -11.19 -17.59
CA ASN A 271 9.07 -11.89 -17.31
C ASN A 271 10.26 -11.36 -18.13
N GLU A 272 10.03 -10.84 -19.33
CA GLU A 272 11.05 -10.13 -20.10
C GLU A 272 11.39 -8.80 -19.42
N LEU A 273 10.38 -8.05 -18.98
CA LEU A 273 10.57 -6.77 -18.29
C LEU A 273 11.37 -6.92 -16.99
N ARG A 274 11.19 -8.02 -16.25
CA ARG A 274 11.99 -8.36 -15.06
C ARG A 274 13.49 -8.48 -15.32
N LYS A 275 13.90 -8.73 -16.57
CA LYS A 275 15.32 -8.85 -16.95
C LYS A 275 15.98 -7.48 -17.19
N HIS A 276 15.22 -6.38 -17.15
CA HIS A 276 15.74 -5.04 -17.35
C HIS A 276 16.74 -4.63 -16.25
N GLN A 277 17.71 -3.78 -16.60
CA GLN A 277 18.81 -3.36 -15.70
C GLN A 277 18.31 -2.69 -14.42
N LEU A 278 17.29 -1.83 -14.51
CA LEU A 278 16.62 -1.22 -13.35
C LEU A 278 16.26 -2.27 -12.28
N ILE A 279 15.80 -3.45 -12.69
CA ILE A 279 15.36 -4.52 -11.78
C ILE A 279 16.54 -5.40 -11.37
N ARG A 280 17.35 -5.86 -12.34
CA ARG A 280 18.44 -6.82 -12.11
C ARG A 280 19.61 -6.26 -11.31
N GLN A 281 19.88 -4.96 -11.41
CA GLN A 281 21.00 -4.31 -10.74
C GLN A 281 20.57 -3.60 -9.45
N CYS A 282 19.28 -3.63 -9.10
CA CYS A 282 18.79 -3.00 -7.88
C CYS A 282 19.22 -3.80 -6.65
N THR A 283 20.16 -3.24 -5.89
CA THR A 283 20.64 -3.79 -4.60
C THR A 283 19.86 -3.23 -3.40
N ALA A 284 19.04 -2.19 -3.63
CA ALA A 284 18.19 -1.60 -2.60
C ALA A 284 17.15 -2.61 -2.07
N THR A 285 16.89 -2.53 -0.77
CA THR A 285 15.92 -3.38 -0.06
C THR A 285 14.60 -2.64 0.13
N GLU A 286 13.57 -3.34 0.58
CA GLU A 286 12.27 -2.77 0.93
C GLU A 286 12.39 -1.71 2.04
N GLY A 287 13.44 -1.78 2.88
CA GLY A 287 13.75 -0.79 3.91
C GLY A 287 13.93 0.64 3.37
N GLU A 288 14.37 0.80 2.12
CA GLU A 288 14.48 2.11 1.46
C GLU A 288 13.14 2.83 1.31
N LEU A 289 12.02 2.09 1.38
CA LEU A 289 10.67 2.63 1.24
C LEU A 289 10.05 3.05 2.57
N VAL A 290 10.64 2.70 3.73
CA VAL A 290 10.06 3.01 5.05
C VAL A 290 9.83 4.50 5.24
N GLY A 291 10.84 5.33 4.92
CA GLY A 291 10.74 6.78 5.02
C GLY A 291 9.68 7.36 4.08
N LEU A 292 9.63 6.87 2.84
CA LEU A 292 8.66 7.29 1.84
C LEU A 292 7.24 6.90 2.25
N ALA A 293 7.03 5.68 2.73
CA ALA A 293 5.73 5.19 3.20
C ALA A 293 5.24 6.00 4.40
N ARG A 294 6.10 6.22 5.40
CA ARG A 294 5.77 7.06 6.57
C ARG A 294 5.39 8.47 6.17
N PHE A 295 6.17 9.08 5.27
CA PHE A 295 5.89 10.43 4.79
C PHE A 295 4.59 10.50 3.97
N ALA A 296 4.32 9.52 3.12
CA ALA A 296 3.06 9.44 2.38
C ALA A 296 1.85 9.35 3.32
N LEU A 297 1.90 8.45 4.32
CA LEU A 297 0.82 8.29 5.30
C LEU A 297 0.43 9.58 6.01
N VAL A 298 1.42 10.38 6.42
CA VAL A 298 1.14 11.64 7.15
C VAL A 298 0.78 12.81 6.22
N SER A 299 1.18 12.76 4.94
CA SER A 299 1.02 13.88 4.01
C SER A 299 -0.19 13.74 3.09
N THR A 300 -0.71 12.54 2.87
CA THR A 300 -1.92 12.32 2.09
C THR A 300 -3.14 12.25 3.01
N ARG A 301 -4.04 13.24 2.90
CA ARG A 301 -5.35 13.19 3.53
C ARG A 301 -6.32 12.48 2.59
N THR A 302 -6.49 11.17 2.74
CA THR A 302 -7.37 10.45 1.81
C THR A 302 -8.16 9.34 2.50
N PHE A 303 -9.47 9.35 2.18
CA PHE A 303 -10.46 8.28 2.32
C PHE A 303 -10.79 7.70 3.70
N TYR A 304 -10.48 8.39 4.80
CA TYR A 304 -10.92 7.93 6.12
C TYR A 304 -12.30 8.48 6.48
N SER A 305 -13.22 7.58 6.82
CA SER A 305 -14.50 7.93 7.43
C SER A 305 -14.52 7.48 8.88
N TYR A 306 -14.74 8.43 9.79
CA TYR A 306 -15.00 8.12 11.19
C TYR A 306 -16.51 7.90 11.37
N PRO A 307 -16.93 6.85 12.10
CA PRO A 307 -18.34 6.62 12.40
C PRO A 307 -18.97 7.74 13.23
#